data_AF-A0A832HVW3-F1
#
_entry.id   AF-A0A832HVW3-F1
#
_cell.length_a   1.000
_cell.length_b   1.000
_cell.length_c   1.000
_cell.angle_alpha   90.00
_cell.angle_beta   90.00
_cell.angle_gamma   90.00
#
_symmetry.space_group_name_H-M   'P 1'
#
loop_
_entity.id
_entity.type
_entity.pdbx_description
1 polymer ?
#
loop_
_entity_poly.entity_id
_entity_poly.type
_entity_poly.pdbx_seq_one_letter_code
_entity_poly.pdbx_strand_id
1 'polypeptide(L)'
;MTMETTYETKEMQLDCEQCKKPFTSICFVINGRTGAPIVRLCPECQEHKRAEKEKLEHERRMQKRLETFEALCRPIYRSSDLNLLSMPDEVKATVISWQYGPKGLMLYGPTGAGKTRLMWMLVRRLVVDEGRQVAVESCQEFGLRASDAAANGQSIPFIKQLSEAEVLFFDDFGKFKLTERVEEALFAVIEGRYANQLPVLITTNYTGKTFAERFSPTIGQPILRRLNDMCTTINAAQKEN
;
A
#
# COMPACT_ATOMS: atom_id res chain seq x y z
N MET A 1 18.53 24.42 46.89
CA MET A 1 19.04 23.12 47.38
C MET A 1 18.22 22.03 46.70
N THR A 2 18.69 21.52 45.56
CA THR A 2 18.06 20.40 44.86
C THR A 2 18.43 19.13 45.61
N MET A 3 17.46 18.49 46.28
CA MET A 3 17.68 17.17 46.88
C MET A 3 17.76 16.14 45.74
N GLU A 4 18.95 15.64 45.45
CA GLU A 4 19.12 14.47 44.58
C GLU A 4 18.46 13.27 45.25
N THR A 5 17.45 12.70 44.60
CA THR A 5 16.78 11.50 45.11
C THR A 5 17.64 10.30 44.74
N THR A 6 18.46 9.82 45.66
CA THR A 6 19.22 8.58 45.50
C THR A 6 18.26 7.39 45.56
N TYR A 7 18.32 6.52 44.54
CA TYR A 7 17.58 5.26 44.48
C TYR A 7 18.56 4.09 44.41
N GLU A 8 18.25 3.02 45.13
CA GLU A 8 18.99 1.75 45.09
C GLU A 8 18.08 0.64 44.55
N THR A 9 18.66 -0.47 44.13
CA THR A 9 17.90 -1.66 43.68
C THR A 9 18.19 -2.84 44.58
N LYS A 10 17.18 -3.64 44.89
CA LYS A 10 17.29 -4.84 45.73
C LYS A 10 16.59 -6.02 45.06
N GLU A 11 17.23 -7.19 45.09
CA GLU A 11 16.62 -8.45 44.66
C GLU A 11 15.63 -8.98 45.70
N MET A 12 14.52 -9.53 45.24
CA MET A 12 13.45 -10.09 46.05
C MET A 12 12.96 -11.39 45.43
N GLN A 13 12.90 -12.47 46.23
CA GLN A 13 12.27 -13.71 45.82
C GLN A 13 10.74 -13.57 45.89
N LEU A 14 10.07 -13.92 44.81
CA LEU A 14 8.61 -13.85 44.66
C LEU A 14 8.09 -15.09 43.97
N ASP A 15 6.82 -15.43 44.21
CA ASP A 15 6.11 -16.37 43.36
C ASP A 15 5.50 -15.64 42.17
N CYS A 16 5.71 -16.18 40.97
CA CYS A 16 5.12 -15.64 39.75
C CYS A 16 3.60 -15.55 39.89
N GLU A 17 3.01 -14.38 39.61
CA GLU A 17 1.56 -14.20 39.73
C GLU A 17 0.76 -15.16 38.85
N GLN A 18 1.32 -15.59 37.72
CA GLN A 18 0.69 -16.46 36.74
C GLN A 18 0.91 -17.97 36.98
N CYS A 19 2.16 -18.43 37.08
CA CYS A 19 2.46 -19.87 37.19
C CYS A 19 2.81 -20.34 38.62
N LYS A 20 2.87 -19.42 39.58
CA LYS A 20 3.22 -19.67 40.99
C LYS A 20 4.63 -20.28 41.22
N LYS A 21 5.48 -20.39 40.20
CA LYS A 21 6.88 -20.78 40.35
C LYS A 21 7.67 -19.62 41.01
N PRO A 22 8.63 -19.90 41.91
CA PRO A 22 9.48 -18.88 42.49
C PRO A 22 10.42 -18.28 41.43
N PHE A 23 10.66 -16.97 41.51
CA PHE A 23 11.63 -16.25 40.68
C PHE A 23 12.17 -15.03 41.42
N THR A 24 13.30 -14.49 40.94
CA THR A 24 13.90 -13.28 41.48
C THR A 24 13.41 -12.06 40.71
N SER A 25 12.84 -11.08 41.43
CA SER A 25 12.48 -9.76 40.91
C SER A 25 13.38 -8.69 41.52
N ILE A 26 13.43 -7.53 40.86
CA ILE A 26 14.09 -6.34 41.37
C ILE A 26 13.02 -5.38 41.92
N CYS A 27 13.32 -4.73 43.04
CA CYS A 27 12.54 -3.65 43.64
C CYS A 27 13.43 -2.43 43.80
N PHE A 28 12.86 -1.22 43.67
CA PHE A 28 13.57 0.01 44.02
C PHE A 28 13.51 0.25 45.52
N VAL A 29 14.58 0.80 46.08
CA VAL A 29 14.64 1.28 47.46
C VAL A 29 14.84 2.79 47.41
N ILE A 30 13.89 3.54 47.97
CA ILE A 30 13.92 5.00 48.01
C ILE A 30 13.83 5.43 49.47
N ASN A 31 14.83 6.18 49.94
CA ASN A 31 14.93 6.63 51.33
C ASN A 31 14.75 5.47 52.35
N GLY A 32 15.36 4.31 52.08
CA GLY A 32 15.29 3.11 52.92
C GLY A 32 13.97 2.32 52.85
N ARG A 33 12.97 2.78 52.08
CA ARG A 33 11.71 2.05 51.88
C ARG A 33 11.77 1.22 50.60
N THR A 34 11.51 -0.08 50.71
CA THR A 34 11.41 -0.98 49.56
C THR A 34 10.09 -0.75 48.84
N GLY A 35 10.15 -0.36 47.57
CA GLY A 35 9.00 -0.23 46.69
C GLY A 35 8.47 -1.58 46.20
N ALA A 36 7.40 -1.52 45.42
CA ALA A 36 6.85 -2.71 44.78
C ALA A 36 7.84 -3.32 43.78
N PRO A 37 7.76 -4.65 43.54
CA PRO A 37 8.56 -5.29 42.51
C PRO A 37 8.26 -4.73 41.13
N ILE A 38 9.32 -4.51 40.36
CA ILE A 38 9.28 -3.99 38.99
C ILE A 38 8.50 -4.95 38.08
N VAL A 39 8.65 -6.26 38.31
CA VAL A 39 7.98 -7.31 37.54
C VAL A 39 7.46 -8.38 38.48
N ARG A 40 6.24 -8.83 38.21
CA ARG A 40 5.55 -9.84 39.04
C ARG A 40 5.38 -11.20 38.37
N LEU A 41 5.93 -11.32 37.16
CA LEU A 41 5.91 -12.55 36.36
C LEU A 41 7.35 -13.06 36.22
N CYS A 42 7.53 -14.37 36.34
CA CYS A 42 8.81 -14.99 36.00
C CYS A 42 9.14 -14.77 34.52
N PRO A 43 10.41 -14.88 34.10
CA PRO A 43 10.83 -14.64 32.72
C PRO A 43 10.01 -15.42 31.67
N GLU A 44 9.75 -16.70 31.94
CA GLU A 44 8.92 -17.57 31.08
C GLU A 44 7.50 -17.01 30.88
N CYS A 45 6.82 -16.61 31.96
CA CYS A 45 5.49 -16.02 31.86
C CYS A 45 5.49 -14.62 31.22
N GLN A 46 6.57 -13.84 31.39
CA GLN A 46 6.70 -12.55 30.69
C GLN A 46 6.81 -12.78 29.18
N GLU A 47 7.62 -13.74 28.75
CA GLU A 47 7.79 -14.07 27.34
C GLU A 47 6.48 -14.57 26.73
N HIS A 48 5.76 -15.46 27.39
CA HIS A 48 4.44 -15.91 26.93
C HIS A 48 3.45 -14.75 26.78
N LYS A 49 3.37 -13.83 27.76
CA LYS A 49 2.49 -12.65 27.64
C LYS A 49 2.92 -11.69 26.53
N ARG A 50 4.22 -11.52 26.30
CA ARG A 50 4.74 -10.72 25.19
C ARG A 50 4.36 -11.34 23.85
N ALA A 51 4.58 -12.64 23.67
CA ALA A 51 4.23 -13.37 22.47
C ALA A 51 2.71 -13.34 22.19
N GLU A 52 1.87 -13.51 23.21
CA GLU A 52 0.40 -13.40 23.08
C GLU A 52 -0.02 -11.98 22.66
N LYS A 53 0.56 -10.95 23.27
CA LYS A 53 0.29 -9.56 22.92
C LYS A 53 0.73 -9.25 21.49
N GLU A 54 1.93 -9.69 21.08
CA GLU A 54 2.45 -9.53 19.72
C GLU A 54 1.56 -10.22 18.69
N LYS A 55 1.08 -11.44 19.00
CA LYS A 55 0.12 -12.17 18.17
C LYS A 55 -1.18 -11.39 18.01
N LEU A 56 -1.76 -10.90 19.10
CA LEU A 56 -3.00 -10.11 19.07
C LEU A 56 -2.83 -8.79 18.30
N GLU A 57 -1.70 -8.09 18.48
CA GLU A 57 -1.38 -6.88 17.74
C GLU A 57 -1.18 -7.16 16.25
N HIS A 58 -0.53 -8.28 15.91
CA HIS A 58 -0.38 -8.74 14.53
C HIS A 58 -1.74 -9.02 13.89
N GLU A 59 -2.62 -9.78 14.55
CA GLU A 59 -3.97 -10.08 14.07
C GLU A 59 -4.79 -8.80 13.86
N ARG A 60 -4.76 -7.87 14.83
CA ARG A 60 -5.43 -6.55 14.70
C ARG A 60 -4.89 -5.75 13.51
N ARG A 61 -3.58 -5.76 13.29
CA ARG A 61 -2.95 -5.05 12.17
C ARG A 61 -3.37 -5.66 10.84
N MET A 62 -3.37 -6.98 10.72
CA MET A 62 -3.80 -7.68 9.51
C MET A 62 -5.28 -7.42 9.20
N GLN A 63 -6.13 -7.46 10.22
CA GLN A 63 -7.56 -7.16 10.10
C GLN A 63 -7.80 -5.73 9.57
N LYS A 64 -7.12 -4.73 10.16
CA LYS A 64 -7.23 -3.33 9.70
C LYS A 64 -6.76 -3.16 8.25
N ARG A 65 -5.72 -3.87 7.84
CA ARG A 65 -5.23 -3.83 6.45
C ARG A 65 -6.24 -4.48 5.49
N LEU A 66 -6.87 -5.58 5.88
CA LEU A 66 -7.95 -6.19 5.10
C LEU A 66 -9.12 -5.23 4.94
N GLU A 67 -9.57 -4.59 6.01
CA GLU A 67 -10.64 -3.57 5.97
C GLU A 67 -10.27 -2.40 5.05
N THR A 68 -9.02 -1.94 5.10
CA THR A 68 -8.50 -0.90 4.21
C THR A 68 -8.56 -1.36 2.75
N PHE A 69 -8.12 -2.58 2.46
CA PHE A 69 -8.21 -3.15 1.12
C PHE A 69 -9.66 -3.26 0.63
N GLU A 70 -10.58 -3.75 1.47
CA GLU A 70 -11.99 -3.90 1.10
C GLU A 70 -12.67 -2.55 0.84
N ALA A 71 -12.31 -1.50 1.58
CA ALA A 71 -12.79 -0.14 1.34
C ALA A 71 -12.30 0.43 0.00
N LEU A 72 -11.08 0.09 -0.42
CA LEU A 72 -10.51 0.50 -1.72
C LEU A 72 -11.03 -0.36 -2.87
N CYS A 73 -11.11 -1.68 -2.68
CA CYS A 73 -11.41 -2.65 -3.72
C CYS A 73 -12.91 -2.76 -3.98
N ARG A 74 -13.30 -2.52 -5.23
CA ARG A 74 -14.68 -2.73 -5.69
C ARG A 74 -15.12 -4.18 -5.40
N PRO A 75 -16.35 -4.42 -4.92
CA PRO A 75 -16.81 -5.75 -4.49
C PRO A 75 -16.58 -6.86 -5.53
N ILE A 76 -16.79 -6.56 -6.81
CA ILE A 76 -16.64 -7.51 -7.93
C ILE A 76 -15.22 -8.08 -8.11
N TYR A 77 -14.20 -7.45 -7.51
CA TYR A 77 -12.80 -7.85 -7.64
C TYR A 77 -12.23 -8.51 -6.38
N ARG A 78 -12.92 -8.45 -5.24
CA ARG A 78 -12.44 -8.97 -3.95
C ARG A 78 -12.21 -10.48 -3.94
N SER A 79 -12.99 -11.22 -4.73
CA SER A 79 -12.91 -12.69 -4.88
C SER A 79 -12.28 -13.11 -6.22
N SER A 80 -11.34 -12.33 -6.75
CA SER A 80 -10.64 -12.68 -7.98
C SER A 80 -9.75 -13.92 -7.79
N ASP A 81 -9.74 -14.80 -8.79
CA ASP A 81 -8.98 -16.05 -8.80
C ASP A 81 -8.04 -16.07 -10.03
N LEU A 82 -6.75 -16.33 -9.79
CA LEU A 82 -5.71 -16.43 -10.83
C LEU A 82 -6.01 -17.52 -11.86
N ASN A 83 -6.65 -18.62 -11.44
CA ASN A 83 -6.95 -19.76 -12.29
C ASN A 83 -8.07 -19.46 -13.30
N LEU A 84 -8.90 -18.45 -13.01
CA LEU A 84 -10.00 -18.04 -13.90
C LEU A 84 -9.56 -16.98 -14.92
N LEU A 85 -8.32 -16.50 -14.85
CA LEU A 85 -7.81 -15.49 -15.77
C LEU A 85 -7.29 -16.16 -17.05
N SER A 86 -7.71 -15.62 -18.19
CA SER A 86 -7.48 -16.20 -19.51
C SER A 86 -6.09 -15.90 -20.10
N MET A 87 -5.32 -15.01 -19.47
CA MET A 87 -3.96 -14.64 -19.87
C MET A 87 -2.93 -15.75 -19.54
N PRO A 88 -1.74 -15.75 -20.18
CA PRO A 88 -0.70 -16.76 -19.92
C PRO A 88 -0.21 -16.78 -18.47
N ASP A 89 0.17 -17.95 -17.95
CA ASP A 89 0.66 -18.09 -16.56
C ASP A 89 1.96 -17.32 -16.31
N GLU A 90 2.81 -17.15 -17.33
CA GLU A 90 4.01 -16.30 -17.25
C GLU A 90 3.64 -14.85 -16.93
N VAL A 91 2.61 -14.30 -17.59
CA VAL A 91 2.10 -12.94 -17.33
C VAL A 91 1.56 -12.84 -15.91
N LYS A 92 0.77 -13.83 -15.47
CA LYS A 92 0.24 -13.89 -14.10
C LYS A 92 1.38 -13.89 -13.08
N ALA A 93 2.39 -14.75 -13.29
CA ALA A 93 3.54 -14.88 -12.41
C ALA A 93 4.36 -13.60 -12.36
N THR A 94 4.62 -12.93 -13.49
CA THR A 94 5.33 -11.65 -13.52
C THR A 94 4.61 -10.57 -12.72
N VAL A 95 3.29 -10.44 -12.85
CA VAL A 95 2.54 -9.42 -12.10
C VAL A 95 2.47 -9.76 -10.61
N ILE A 96 2.18 -11.01 -10.24
CA ILE A 96 2.06 -11.42 -8.84
C ILE A 96 3.41 -11.45 -8.11
N SER A 97 4.53 -11.58 -8.83
CA SER A 97 5.87 -11.53 -8.25
C SER A 97 6.47 -10.11 -8.20
N TRP A 98 5.84 -9.12 -8.84
CA TRP A 98 6.33 -7.73 -8.82
C TRP A 98 6.58 -7.25 -7.41
N GLN A 99 7.73 -6.64 -7.15
CA GLN A 99 8.07 -6.09 -5.83
C GLN A 99 8.01 -4.57 -5.89
N TYR A 100 7.61 -3.96 -4.78
CA TYR A 100 7.66 -2.51 -4.68
C TYR A 100 9.08 -1.97 -4.88
N GLY A 101 9.15 -0.91 -5.67
CA GLY A 101 10.37 -0.22 -6.01
C GLY A 101 10.08 0.92 -6.98
N PRO A 102 11.10 1.49 -7.63
CA PRO A 102 10.94 2.66 -8.47
C PRO A 102 10.21 2.40 -9.78
N LYS A 103 10.12 1.12 -10.21
CA LYS A 103 9.45 0.73 -11.45
C LYS A 103 8.05 0.20 -11.21
N GLY A 104 7.06 0.85 -11.83
CA GLY A 104 5.67 0.42 -11.87
C GLY A 104 5.40 -0.70 -12.88
N LEU A 105 4.12 -0.99 -13.09
CA LEU A 105 3.63 -1.97 -14.06
C LEU A 105 2.58 -1.35 -14.96
N MET A 106 2.64 -1.65 -16.25
CA MET A 106 1.59 -1.30 -17.20
C MET A 106 1.10 -2.58 -17.89
N LEU A 107 -0.08 -3.05 -17.50
CA LEU A 107 -0.71 -4.23 -18.07
C LEU A 107 -1.69 -3.79 -19.16
N TYR A 108 -1.38 -4.12 -20.41
CA TYR A 108 -2.21 -3.79 -21.56
C TYR A 108 -2.78 -5.04 -22.25
N GLY A 109 -3.88 -4.92 -22.98
CA GLY A 109 -4.46 -6.03 -23.75
C GLY A 109 -5.97 -5.89 -23.93
N PRO A 110 -6.64 -6.87 -24.57
CA PRO A 110 -8.06 -6.76 -24.88
C PRO A 110 -8.96 -6.74 -23.63
N THR A 111 -10.17 -6.20 -23.79
CA THR A 111 -11.23 -6.30 -22.77
C THR A 111 -11.51 -7.77 -22.45
N GLY A 112 -11.81 -8.07 -21.19
CA GLY A 112 -12.11 -9.43 -20.75
C GLY A 112 -10.90 -10.31 -20.44
N ALA A 113 -9.67 -9.88 -20.74
CA ALA A 113 -8.44 -10.64 -20.41
C ALA A 113 -8.17 -10.80 -18.90
N GLY A 114 -8.88 -10.06 -18.03
CA GLY A 114 -8.71 -10.16 -16.57
C GLY A 114 -7.65 -9.22 -15.97
N LYS A 115 -7.18 -8.22 -16.72
CA LYS A 115 -6.13 -7.26 -16.29
C LYS A 115 -6.42 -6.60 -14.94
N THR A 116 -7.61 -6.01 -14.82
CA THR A 116 -8.06 -5.35 -13.57
C THR A 116 -8.12 -6.33 -12.41
N ARG A 117 -8.60 -7.56 -12.63
CA ARG A 117 -8.63 -8.61 -11.61
C ARG A 117 -7.23 -8.93 -11.11
N LEU A 118 -6.30 -9.18 -12.03
CA LEU A 118 -4.90 -9.48 -11.69
C LEU A 118 -4.26 -8.33 -10.92
N MET A 119 -4.47 -7.08 -11.35
CA MET A 119 -3.92 -5.92 -10.66
C MET A 119 -4.50 -5.74 -9.25
N TRP A 120 -5.80 -6.01 -9.05
CA TRP A 120 -6.40 -6.00 -7.71
C TRP A 120 -5.85 -7.10 -6.80
N MET A 121 -5.46 -8.26 -7.34
CA MET A 121 -4.78 -9.30 -6.57
C MET A 121 -3.39 -8.84 -6.12
N LEU A 122 -2.64 -8.15 -6.98
CA LEU A 122 -1.39 -7.50 -6.60
C LEU A 122 -1.61 -6.42 -5.53
N VAL A 123 -2.59 -5.53 -5.72
CA VAL A 123 -2.94 -4.49 -4.75
C VAL A 123 -3.34 -5.09 -3.40
N ARG A 124 -4.07 -6.22 -3.39
CA ARG A 124 -4.39 -6.95 -2.15
C ARG A 124 -3.13 -7.36 -1.42
N ARG A 125 -2.16 -7.97 -2.11
CA ARG A 125 -0.87 -8.36 -1.51
C ARG A 125 -0.11 -7.15 -0.95
N LEU A 126 -0.05 -6.06 -1.71
CA LEU A 126 0.62 -4.82 -1.29
C LEU A 126 -0.03 -4.24 -0.01
N VAL A 127 -1.36 -4.17 0.06
CA VAL A 127 -2.07 -3.58 1.19
C VAL A 127 -2.10 -4.52 2.40
N VAL A 128 -2.51 -5.78 2.20
CA VAL A 128 -2.79 -6.73 3.28
C VAL A 128 -1.50 -7.33 3.82
N ASP A 129 -0.67 -7.86 2.94
CA ASP A 129 0.50 -8.64 3.35
C ASP A 129 1.69 -7.72 3.63
N GLU A 130 1.93 -6.73 2.76
CA GLU A 130 3.06 -5.81 2.87
C GLU A 130 2.73 -4.54 3.68
N GLY A 131 1.45 -4.17 3.83
CA GLY A 131 1.04 -2.99 4.60
C GLY A 131 1.28 -1.66 3.90
N ARG A 132 1.36 -1.65 2.57
CA ARG A 132 1.58 -0.46 1.74
C ARG A 132 0.31 0.36 1.56
N GLN A 133 0.50 1.65 1.36
CA GLN A 133 -0.58 2.56 1.01
C GLN A 133 -0.74 2.62 -0.51
N VAL A 134 -1.96 2.37 -0.99
CA VAL A 134 -2.27 2.39 -2.42
C VAL A 134 -3.38 3.41 -2.66
N ALA A 135 -3.09 4.44 -3.45
CA ALA A 135 -4.11 5.31 -4.02
C ALA A 135 -4.66 4.64 -5.30
N VAL A 136 -5.97 4.68 -5.50
CA VAL A 136 -6.62 4.06 -6.65
C VAL A 136 -7.47 5.09 -7.36
N GLU A 137 -7.33 5.13 -8.68
CA GLU A 137 -8.09 6.02 -9.56
C GLU A 137 -8.51 5.25 -10.81
N SER A 138 -9.75 5.40 -11.24
CA SER A 138 -10.09 5.16 -12.65
C SER A 138 -9.96 6.45 -13.44
N CYS A 139 -9.79 6.35 -14.77
CA CYS A 139 -9.74 7.53 -15.64
C CYS A 139 -10.98 8.45 -15.48
N GLN A 140 -12.14 7.86 -15.17
CA GLN A 140 -13.39 8.59 -14.94
C GLN A 140 -13.42 9.27 -13.57
N GLU A 141 -13.08 8.55 -12.49
CA GLU A 141 -13.05 9.10 -11.13
C GLU A 141 -12.02 10.22 -11.03
N PHE A 142 -10.84 10.03 -11.62
CA PHE A 142 -9.81 11.07 -11.70
C PHE A 142 -10.34 12.33 -12.36
N GLY A 143 -11.03 12.21 -13.51
CA GLY A 143 -11.55 13.37 -14.22
C GLY A 143 -12.59 14.15 -13.43
N LEU A 144 -13.49 13.45 -12.72
CA LEU A 144 -14.48 14.07 -11.84
C LEU A 144 -13.81 14.77 -10.66
N ARG A 145 -12.89 14.10 -9.97
CA ARG A 145 -12.18 14.65 -8.81
C ARG A 145 -11.27 15.82 -9.19
N ALA A 146 -10.58 15.74 -10.32
CA ALA A 146 -9.75 16.83 -10.83
C ALA A 146 -10.60 18.07 -11.18
N SER A 147 -11.77 17.86 -11.77
CA SER A 147 -12.71 18.95 -12.11
C SER A 147 -13.28 19.61 -10.86
N ASP A 148 -13.69 18.81 -9.87
CA ASP A 148 -14.17 19.32 -8.57
C ASP A 148 -13.05 20.07 -7.81
N ALA A 149 -11.85 19.50 -7.75
CA ALA A 149 -10.70 20.15 -7.14
C ALA A 149 -10.38 21.49 -7.84
N ALA A 150 -10.50 21.55 -9.17
CA ALA A 150 -10.34 22.79 -9.91
C ALA A 150 -11.41 23.83 -9.57
N ALA A 151 -12.68 23.43 -9.48
CA ALA A 151 -13.78 24.33 -9.14
C ALA A 151 -13.64 24.91 -7.72
N ASN A 152 -13.10 24.12 -6.78
CA ASN A 152 -12.94 24.49 -5.38
C ASN A 152 -11.55 25.08 -5.03
N GLY A 153 -10.70 25.35 -6.02
CA GLY A 153 -9.34 25.88 -5.80
C GLY A 153 -8.38 24.90 -5.09
N GLN A 154 -8.69 23.60 -5.11
CA GLN A 154 -7.95 22.51 -4.47
C GLN A 154 -7.08 21.70 -5.46
N SER A 155 -6.80 22.21 -6.66
CA SER A 155 -6.01 21.47 -7.66
C SER A 155 -4.62 21.08 -7.15
N ILE A 156 -3.91 21.99 -6.45
CA ILE A 156 -2.56 21.72 -5.94
C ILE A 156 -2.58 20.62 -4.88
N PRO A 157 -3.40 20.68 -3.80
CA PRO A 157 -3.54 19.59 -2.84
C PRO A 157 -3.92 18.25 -3.49
N PHE A 158 -4.86 18.26 -4.45
CA PHE A 158 -5.28 17.06 -5.17
C PHE A 158 -4.14 16.41 -5.95
N ILE A 159 -3.39 17.20 -6.73
CA ILE A 159 -2.23 16.72 -7.49
C ILE A 159 -1.16 16.18 -6.53
N LYS A 160 -0.88 16.92 -5.44
CA LYS A 160 0.12 16.52 -4.44
C LYS A 160 -0.23 15.17 -3.79
N GLN A 161 -1.50 14.98 -3.40
CA GLN A 161 -1.99 13.73 -2.80
C GLN A 161 -1.67 12.52 -3.69
N LEU A 162 -1.94 12.61 -5.00
CA LEU A 162 -1.70 11.50 -5.93
C LEU A 162 -0.22 11.38 -6.34
N SER A 163 0.52 12.49 -6.34
CA SER A 163 1.95 12.51 -6.68
C SER A 163 2.79 11.85 -5.58
N GLU A 164 2.41 11.98 -4.31
CA GLU A 164 3.19 11.51 -3.16
C GLU A 164 2.74 10.14 -2.62
N ALA A 165 1.64 9.57 -3.13
CA ALA A 165 1.18 8.26 -2.71
C ALA A 165 2.25 7.18 -2.95
N GLU A 166 2.45 6.27 -1.98
CA GLU A 166 3.46 5.20 -2.07
C GLU A 166 3.28 4.37 -3.35
N VAL A 167 2.05 3.94 -3.66
CA VAL A 167 1.68 3.33 -4.95
C VAL A 167 0.42 4.01 -5.48
N LEU A 168 0.40 4.33 -6.78
CA LEU A 168 -0.81 4.80 -7.48
C LEU A 168 -1.25 3.74 -8.48
N PHE A 169 -2.46 3.22 -8.32
CA PHE A 169 -3.09 2.31 -9.28
C PHE A 169 -4.13 3.05 -10.12
N PHE A 170 -3.86 3.16 -11.42
CA PHE A 170 -4.78 3.65 -12.44
C PHE A 170 -5.48 2.49 -13.16
N ASP A 171 -6.78 2.30 -12.89
CA ASP A 171 -7.60 1.27 -13.55
C ASP A 171 -8.27 1.80 -14.83
N ASP A 172 -8.21 1.02 -15.90
CA ASP A 172 -8.83 1.29 -17.21
C ASP A 172 -8.40 2.64 -17.82
N PHE A 173 -7.08 2.85 -17.85
CA PHE A 173 -6.46 4.11 -18.25
C PHE A 173 -6.62 4.42 -19.75
N GLY A 174 -6.95 5.68 -20.06
CA GLY A 174 -7.18 6.16 -21.42
C GLY A 174 -8.57 5.88 -21.98
N LYS A 175 -9.50 5.30 -21.21
CA LYS A 175 -10.86 4.99 -21.70
C LYS A 175 -11.67 6.21 -22.09
N PHE A 176 -11.56 7.31 -21.36
CA PHE A 176 -12.31 8.53 -21.60
C PHE A 176 -11.39 9.64 -22.11
N LYS A 177 -11.89 10.46 -23.04
CA LYS A 177 -11.22 11.71 -23.36
C LYS A 177 -11.39 12.67 -22.19
N LEU A 178 -10.30 13.21 -21.70
CA LEU A 178 -10.28 14.17 -20.61
C LEU A 178 -10.36 15.59 -21.21
N THR A 179 -10.79 16.56 -20.40
CA THR A 179 -10.65 17.98 -20.79
C THR A 179 -9.19 18.39 -20.67
N GLU A 180 -8.76 19.41 -21.41
CA GLU A 180 -7.36 19.88 -21.38
C GLU A 180 -6.85 20.14 -19.95
N ARG A 181 -7.65 20.82 -19.12
CA ARG A 181 -7.31 21.08 -17.72
C ARG A 181 -7.15 19.81 -16.88
N VAL A 182 -7.94 18.77 -17.16
CA VAL A 182 -7.82 17.48 -16.47
C VAL A 182 -6.58 16.71 -16.97
N GLU A 183 -6.24 16.81 -18.26
CA GLU A 183 -5.01 16.27 -18.80
C GLU A 183 -3.76 16.93 -18.19
N GLU A 184 -3.77 18.24 -17.99
CA GLU A 184 -2.69 18.96 -17.30
C GLU A 184 -2.51 18.45 -15.86
N ALA A 185 -3.60 18.26 -15.11
CA ALA A 185 -3.55 17.69 -13.77
C ALA A 185 -3.00 16.25 -13.78
N LEU A 186 -3.42 15.43 -14.74
CA LEU A 186 -2.91 14.07 -14.91
C LEU A 186 -1.42 14.07 -15.24
N PHE A 187 -0.99 14.92 -16.16
CA PHE A 187 0.41 15.08 -16.53
C PHE A 187 1.25 15.50 -15.31
N ALA A 188 0.78 16.47 -14.53
CA ALA A 188 1.46 16.91 -13.31
C ALA A 188 1.61 15.77 -12.29
N VAL A 189 0.59 14.92 -12.12
CA VAL A 189 0.68 13.72 -11.26
C VAL A 189 1.73 12.75 -11.79
N ILE A 190 1.69 12.40 -13.08
CA ILE A 190 2.66 11.45 -13.66
C ILE A 190 4.09 12.00 -13.60
N GLU A 191 4.29 13.27 -13.91
CA GLU A 191 5.61 13.92 -13.86
C GLU A 191 6.15 13.97 -12.42
N GLY A 192 5.31 14.33 -11.44
CA GLY A 192 5.70 14.31 -10.03
C GLY A 192 6.11 12.93 -9.54
N ARG A 193 5.38 11.88 -9.95
CA ARG A 193 5.74 10.49 -9.61
C ARG A 193 7.01 10.03 -10.32
N TYR A 194 7.17 10.38 -11.59
CA TYR A 194 8.37 10.08 -12.37
C TYR A 194 9.61 10.70 -11.72
N ALA A 195 9.56 11.98 -11.37
CA ALA A 195 10.66 12.71 -10.76
C ALA A 195 11.07 12.15 -9.38
N ASN A 196 10.10 11.63 -8.62
CA ASN A 196 10.33 11.06 -7.28
C ASN A 196 10.47 9.53 -7.28
N GLN A 197 10.56 8.90 -8.46
CA GLN A 197 10.69 7.44 -8.59
C GLN A 197 9.59 6.66 -7.84
N LEU A 198 8.35 7.15 -7.87
CA LEU A 198 7.20 6.50 -7.22
C LEU A 198 6.41 5.65 -8.24
N PRO A 199 6.18 4.35 -7.96
CA PRO A 199 5.64 3.43 -8.96
C PRO A 199 4.18 3.72 -9.30
N VAL A 200 3.80 3.51 -10.56
CA VAL A 200 2.41 3.53 -11.02
C VAL A 200 2.02 2.14 -11.51
N LEU A 201 0.90 1.62 -11.05
CA LEU A 201 0.27 0.43 -11.60
C LEU A 201 -0.81 0.89 -12.59
N ILE A 202 -0.85 0.32 -13.79
CA ILE A 202 -1.78 0.73 -14.84
C ILE A 202 -2.41 -0.50 -15.47
N THR A 203 -3.72 -0.47 -15.68
CA THR A 203 -4.39 -1.33 -16.65
C THR A 203 -4.91 -0.50 -17.82
N THR A 204 -4.76 -0.97 -19.05
CA THR A 204 -5.28 -0.25 -20.23
C THR A 204 -5.63 -1.20 -21.38
N ASN A 205 -6.55 -0.79 -22.25
CA ASN A 205 -6.83 -1.51 -23.51
C ASN A 205 -6.00 -0.98 -24.69
N TYR A 206 -5.23 0.09 -24.49
CA TYR A 206 -4.53 0.80 -25.55
C TYR A 206 -3.03 0.52 -25.52
N THR A 207 -2.39 0.66 -26.68
CA THR A 207 -0.94 0.43 -26.88
C THR A 207 -0.32 1.61 -27.57
N GLY A 208 0.93 1.96 -27.20
CA GLY A 208 1.79 2.92 -27.88
C GLY A 208 1.03 4.11 -28.50
N LYS A 209 0.90 4.10 -29.83
CA LYS A 209 0.20 5.15 -30.58
C LYS A 209 -1.27 5.33 -30.16
N THR A 210 -2.04 4.24 -30.10
CA THR A 210 -3.47 4.30 -29.72
C THR A 210 -3.69 4.80 -28.30
N PHE A 211 -2.68 4.65 -27.43
CA PHE A 211 -2.68 5.21 -26.08
C PHE A 211 -2.43 6.72 -26.11
N ALA A 212 -1.41 7.18 -26.84
CA ALA A 212 -1.10 8.61 -26.94
C ALA A 212 -2.27 9.40 -27.57
N GLU A 213 -2.98 8.80 -28.53
CA GLU A 213 -4.17 9.38 -29.18
C GLU A 213 -5.38 9.53 -28.24
N ARG A 214 -5.32 8.99 -27.02
CA ARG A 214 -6.36 9.20 -26.00
C ARG A 214 -6.28 10.58 -25.35
N PHE A 215 -5.14 11.26 -25.51
CA PHE A 215 -4.86 12.58 -24.94
C PHE A 215 -4.64 13.61 -26.04
N SER A 216 -4.59 14.89 -25.66
CA SER A 216 -4.16 15.96 -26.56
C SER A 216 -2.76 15.70 -27.13
N PRO A 217 -2.45 16.18 -28.35
CA PRO A 217 -1.15 15.97 -28.98
C PRO A 217 0.04 16.46 -28.15
N THR A 218 -0.17 17.50 -27.33
CA THR A 218 0.86 18.09 -26.46
C THR A 218 1.15 17.25 -25.23
N ILE A 219 0.20 16.45 -24.74
CA ILE A 219 0.31 15.67 -23.51
C ILE A 219 0.52 14.17 -23.76
N GLY A 220 -0.11 13.62 -24.81
CA GLY A 220 -0.15 12.16 -25.04
C GLY A 220 1.23 11.52 -25.21
N GLN A 221 2.10 12.11 -26.03
CA GLN A 221 3.46 11.58 -26.23
C GLN A 221 4.35 11.77 -24.98
N PRO A 222 4.36 12.93 -24.30
CA PRO A 222 5.05 13.07 -23.02
C PRO A 222 4.62 12.07 -21.95
N ILE A 223 3.31 11.88 -21.71
CA ILE A 223 2.82 10.88 -20.74
C ILE A 223 3.32 9.49 -21.11
N LEU A 224 3.13 9.07 -22.36
CA LEU A 224 3.54 7.75 -22.82
C LEU A 224 5.04 7.52 -22.60
N ARG A 225 5.88 8.52 -22.88
CA ARG A 225 7.33 8.44 -22.63
C ARG A 225 7.64 8.22 -21.17
N ARG A 226 7.06 9.00 -20.25
CA ARG A 226 7.26 8.84 -18.80
C ARG A 226 6.83 7.47 -18.32
N LEU A 227 5.68 6.99 -18.78
CA LEU A 227 5.17 5.67 -18.43
C LEU A 227 6.08 4.56 -18.96
N ASN A 228 6.60 4.66 -20.18
CA ASN A 228 7.56 3.68 -20.71
C ASN A 228 8.88 3.67 -19.92
N ASP A 229 9.33 4.82 -19.43
CA ASP A 229 10.56 4.91 -18.65
C ASP A 229 10.38 4.31 -17.24
N MET A 230 9.23 4.59 -16.59
CA MET A 230 8.97 4.21 -15.20
C MET A 230 8.20 2.90 -15.01
N CYS A 231 7.62 2.30 -16.05
CA CYS A 231 6.85 1.05 -15.92
C CYS A 231 7.48 -0.09 -16.72
N THR A 232 7.28 -1.31 -16.21
CA THR A 232 7.44 -2.52 -17.03
C THR A 232 6.12 -2.80 -17.73
N THR A 233 6.13 -2.79 -19.06
CA THR A 233 4.92 -2.94 -19.89
C THR A 233 4.73 -4.41 -20.26
N ILE A 234 3.55 -4.97 -19.94
CA ILE A 234 3.24 -6.40 -20.08
C ILE A 234 1.96 -6.57 -20.91
N ASN A 235 2.00 -7.45 -21.90
CA ASN A 235 0.85 -7.81 -22.71
C ASN A 235 0.04 -8.92 -22.04
N ALA A 236 -1.24 -8.67 -21.78
CA ALA A 236 -2.19 -9.63 -21.21
C ALA A 236 -3.03 -10.37 -22.26
N ALA A 237 -2.75 -10.18 -23.55
CA ALA A 237 -3.40 -10.96 -24.60
C ALA A 237 -3.07 -12.46 -24.45
N GLN A 238 -3.99 -13.31 -24.90
CA GLN A 238 -3.75 -14.75 -24.98
C GLN A 238 -2.64 -15.02 -26.00
N LYS A 239 -1.87 -16.11 -25.82
CA LYS A 239 -1.07 -16.64 -26.92
C LYS A 239 -2.05 -17.07 -28.01
N GLU A 240 -1.90 -16.52 -29.21
CA GLU A 240 -2.52 -17.13 -30.40
C GLU A 240 -1.94 -18.55 -30.50
N ASN A 241 -2.82 -19.55 -30.52
CA ASN A 241 -2.45 -20.94 -30.81
C ASN A 241 -2.02 -21.08 -32.28
#